data_AF-A0A431KLF4-F1
#
_entry.id   AF-A0A431KLF4-F1
#
_cell.length_a   1.000
_cell.length_b   1.000
_cell.length_c   1.000
_cell.angle_alpha   90.00
_cell.angle_beta   90.00
_cell.angle_gamma   90.00
#
_symmetry.space_group_name_H-M   'P 1'
#
loop_
_entity.id
_entity.type
_entity.pdbx_description
1 polymer ?
#
loop_
_entity_poly.entity_id
_entity_poly.type
_entity_poly.pdbx_seq_one_letter_code
_entity_poly.pdbx_strand_id
1 'polypeptide(L)' 'MHQVIVWDNQGIRSEVSVPHLAAALTRARAYRTMDNRTVKVADAHGSTHHWSRSLRVTKNHWTVRAVADIACD' A
#
# COMPACT_ATOMS: atom_id res chain seq x y z
N MET A 1 -15.61 -0.91 -2.21
CA MET A 1 -14.72 0.13 -2.78
C MET A 1 -13.39 0.03 -2.04
N HIS A 2 -12.26 0.10 -2.74
CA HIS A 2 -10.93 0.02 -2.15
C HIS A 2 -10.22 1.38 -2.25
N GLN A 3 -9.24 1.61 -1.40
CA GLN A 3 -8.40 2.79 -1.38
C GLN A 3 -6.94 2.37 -1.42
N VAL A 4 -6.17 3.03 -2.28
CA VAL A 4 -4.71 2.94 -2.28
C VAL A 4 -4.18 4.13 -1.50
N ILE A 5 -3.48 3.88 -0.41
CA ILE A 5 -2.92 4.91 0.46
C ILE A 5 -1.40 4.88 0.31
N VAL A 6 -0.81 6.01 -0.05
CA VAL A 6 0.63 6.13 -0.30
C VAL A 6 1.22 7.17 0.63
N TRP A 7 2.34 6.84 1.25
CA TRP A 7 3.19 7.80 1.94
C TRP A 7 4.49 7.95 1.16
N ASP A 8 4.80 9.20 0.83
CA ASP A 8 6.07 9.54 0.19
C ASP A 8 7.24 9.54 1.20
N ASN A 9 8.45 9.83 0.72
CA ASN A 9 9.63 9.93 1.58
C ASN A 9 9.62 11.13 2.53
N GLN A 10 8.80 12.14 2.27
CA GLN A 10 8.61 13.32 3.11
C GLN A 10 7.53 13.08 4.19
N GLY A 11 6.83 11.96 4.13
CA GLY A 11 5.75 11.61 5.04
C GLY A 11 4.39 12.15 4.60
N ILE A 12 4.28 12.71 3.39
CA ILE A 12 3.02 13.20 2.85
C ILE A 12 2.16 12.00 2.45
N ARG A 13 0.92 11.99 2.95
CA ARG A 13 -0.09 10.97 2.68
C ARG A 13 -0.94 11.38 1.48
N SER A 14 -1.10 10.47 0.53
CA SER A 14 -2.04 10.59 -0.58
C SER A 14 -2.94 9.35 -0.66
N GLU A 15 -4.16 9.54 -1.16
CA GLU A 15 -5.17 8.50 -1.21
C GLU A 15 -5.85 8.49 -2.58
N VAL A 16 -6.09 7.30 -3.09
CA VAL A 16 -6.76 7.10 -4.37
C VAL A 16 -7.82 6.02 -4.24
N SER A 17 -9.08 6.41 -4.37
CA SER A 17 -10.21 5.48 -4.37
C SER A 17 -10.31 4.74 -5.71
N VAL A 18 -10.62 3.46 -5.63
CA VAL A 18 -10.71 2.54 -6.76
C VAL A 18 -11.85 1.53 -6.53
N PRO A 19 -12.61 1.18 -7.58
CA PRO A 19 -13.80 0.36 -7.41
C PRO A 19 -13.49 -1.10 -7.04
N HIS A 20 -12.39 -1.65 -7.57
CA HIS A 20 -12.07 -3.08 -7.46
C HIS A 20 -10.68 -3.34 -6.88
N LEU A 21 -10.54 -4.43 -6.12
CA LEU A 21 -9.27 -4.85 -5.52
C LEU A 21 -8.17 -5.04 -6.58
N ALA A 22 -8.48 -5.69 -7.70
CA ALA A 22 -7.50 -5.90 -8.79
C ALA A 22 -6.92 -4.57 -9.34
N ALA A 23 -7.77 -3.55 -9.47
CA ALA A 23 -7.34 -2.21 -9.87
C ALA A 23 -6.51 -1.53 -8.77
N ALA A 24 -6.89 -1.72 -7.49
CA ALA A 24 -6.14 -1.24 -6.34
C ALA A 24 -4.73 -1.83 -6.28
N LEU A 25 -4.60 -3.14 -6.49
CA LEU A 25 -3.31 -3.85 -6.53
C LEU A 25 -2.44 -3.37 -7.69
N THR A 26 -3.04 -3.16 -8.86
CA THR A 26 -2.33 -2.62 -10.04
C THR A 26 -1.80 -1.22 -9.77
N ARG A 27 -2.61 -0.33 -9.19
CA ARG A 27 -2.18 1.01 -8.79
C ARG A 27 -1.14 0.97 -7.68
N ALA A 28 -1.36 0.18 -6.64
CA ALA A 28 -0.39 0.02 -5.55
C ALA A 28 0.98 -0.43 -6.07
N ARG A 29 1.00 -1.34 -7.05
CA ARG A 29 2.24 -1.74 -7.73
C ARG A 29 2.93 -0.57 -8.42
N ALA A 30 2.19 0.29 -9.12
CA ALA A 30 2.75 1.47 -9.77
C ALA A 30 3.33 2.50 -8.79
N TYR A 31 2.76 2.61 -7.57
CA TYR A 31 3.26 3.50 -6.53
C TYR A 31 4.46 2.95 -5.74
N ARG A 32 4.88 1.70 -5.97
CA ARG A 32 6.07 1.12 -5.32
C ARG A 32 7.37 1.63 -5.97
N THR A 33 7.63 2.93 -5.86
CA THR A 33 8.78 3.63 -6.46
C THR A 33 9.81 4.07 -5.41
N MET A 34 10.95 4.62 -5.84
CA MET A 34 11.96 5.13 -4.90
C MET A 34 11.53 6.42 -4.19
N ASP A 35 10.48 7.09 -4.65
CA ASP A 35 9.95 8.32 -4.05
C ASP A 35 8.97 8.04 -2.91
N ASN A 36 8.47 6.80 -2.84
CA ASN A 36 7.50 6.37 -1.86
C ASN A 36 8.13 5.48 -0.79
N ARG A 37 7.67 5.67 0.45
CA ARG A 37 8.10 4.88 1.60
C ARG A 37 7.13 3.75 1.90
N THR A 38 5.83 4.02 1.81
CA THR A 38 4.79 3.06 2.20
C THR A 38 3.64 3.11 1.21
N VAL A 39 3.12 1.94 0.85
CA VAL A 39 1.90 1.80 0.06
C VAL A 39 0.98 0.83 0.79
N LYS A 40 -0.30 1.15 0.90
CA LYS A 40 -1.33 0.28 1.46
C LYS A 40 -2.51 0.19 0.52
N VAL A 41 -3.18 -0.95 0.53
CA VAL A 41 -4.55 -1.09 0.01
C VAL A 41 -5.45 -1.32 1.21
N ALA A 42 -6.55 -0.61 1.25
CA ALA A 42 -7.57 -0.72 2.28
C ALA A 42 -8.96 -0.77 1.66
N ASP A 43 -9.93 -1.27 2.39
CA ASP A 43 -11.36 -1.16 2.12
C ASP A 43 -12.11 -0.77 3.39
N ALA A 44 -13.44 -0.90 3.38
CA ALA A 44 -14.28 -0.56 4.51
C ALA A 44 -13.98 -1.38 5.78
N HIS A 45 -13.33 -2.53 5.67
CA HIS A 45 -13.01 -3.41 6.79
C HIS A 45 -11.59 -3.20 7.33
N GLY A 46 -10.75 -2.41 6.64
CA GLY A 46 -9.41 -2.08 7.08
C GLY A 46 -8.37 -2.21 5.97
N SER A 47 -7.09 -2.30 6.35
CA SER A 47 -6.03 -2.53 5.37
C SER A 47 -6.01 -4.00 4.94
N THR A 48 -6.02 -4.27 3.65
CA THR A 48 -5.90 -5.62 3.10
C THR A 48 -4.47 -5.95 2.70
N HIS A 49 -3.70 -4.93 2.26
CA HIS A 49 -2.30 -5.11 1.92
C HIS A 49 -1.44 -3.94 2.38
N HIS A 50 -0.21 -4.24 2.79
CA HIS A 50 0.75 -3.24 3.23
C HIS A 50 2.14 -3.56 2.69
N TRP A 51 2.73 -2.58 2.00
CA TRP A 51 4.11 -2.60 1.55
C TRP A 51 4.90 -1.44 2.15
N SER A 52 6.10 -1.74 2.62
CA SER A 52 7.07 -0.75 3.09
C SER A 52 8.42 -0.92 2.38
N ARG A 53 9.00 0.19 1.93
CA ARG A 53 10.30 0.20 1.28
C ARG A 53 11.42 0.14 2.32
N SER A 54 12.42 -0.70 2.06
CA SER A 54 13.62 -0.75 2.90
C SER A 54 14.51 0.45 2.57
N LEU A 55 14.73 1.35 3.54
CA LEU A 55 15.51 2.59 3.33
C LEU A 55 17.03 2.38 3.33
N ARG A 56 17.50 1.22 3.82
CA ARG A 56 18.94 0.92 3.96
C ARG A 56 19.56 0.23 2.74
N VAL A 57 18.78 0.01 1.68
CA VAL A 57 19.24 -0.62 0.44
C VAL A 57 19.18 0.38 -0.71
N THR A 58 20.20 0.38 -1.54
CA THR A 58 20.32 1.26 -2.72
C THR A 58 19.36 0.90 -3.85
N LYS A 59 18.70 -0.26 -3.77
CA LYS A 59 17.74 -0.77 -4.76
C LYS A 59 16.31 -0.65 -4.24
N ASN A 60 15.35 -0.58 -5.15
CA ASN A 60 13.93 -0.48 -4.85
C ASN A 60 13.37 -1.79 -4.25
N HIS A 61 13.60 -2.01 -2.96
CA HIS A 61 13.20 -3.21 -2.26
C HIS A 61 11.99 -2.96 -1.36
N TRP A 62 10.91 -3.69 -1.64
CA TRP A 62 9.65 -3.59 -0.91
C TRP A 62 9.38 -4.86 -0.13
N THR A 63 9.07 -4.69 1.14
CA THR A 63 8.60 -5.76 2.02
C THR A 63 7.08 -5.75 2.03
N VAL A 64 6.47 -6.93 1.91
CA VAL A 64 5.03 -7.10 2.08
C VAL A 64 4.78 -7.67 3.47
N ARG A 65 3.78 -7.14 4.17
CA ARG A 65 3.25 -7.76 5.38
C ARG A 65 1.83 -8.21 5.11
N ALA A 66 1.51 -9.44 5.49
CA ALA A 66 0.12 -9.87 5.59
C ALA A 66 -0.56 -8.93 6.60
N VAL A 67 -1.69 -8.34 6.20
CA VAL A 67 -2.55 -7.67 7.17
C VAL A 67 -3.48 -8.75 7.69
N ALA A 68 -3.58 -8.88 9.01
CA ALA A 68 -4.42 -9.90 9.62
C ALA A 68 -5.86 -9.70 9.12
N ASP A 69 -6.40 -10.73 8.47
CA ASP A 69 -7.82 -10.81 8.22
C ASP A 69 -8.49 -10.76 9.60
N ILE A 70 -9.35 -9.76 9.85
CA ILE A 70 -10.28 -9.86 10.96
C ILE A 70 -11.21 -11.01 10.57
N ALA A 71 -10.91 -12.21 11.08
CA ALA A 71 -11.86 -13.30 11.10
C ALA A 71 -13.03 -12.82 11.98
N CYS A 72 -14.14 -12.44 11.37
CA CYS A 72 -15.40 -12.34 12.08
C CYS A 72 -15.85 -13.78 12.39
N ASP A 73 -15.72 -14.20 13.65
CA ASP A 73 -16.51 -15.29 14.23
C ASP A 73 -18.00 -14.90 14.31
#